data_AF-A0ABD4Z2P1-F1
#
_entry.id   AF-A0ABD4Z2P1-F1
#
_cell.length_a   1.000
_cell.length_b   1.000
_cell.length_c   1.000
_cell.angle_alpha   90.00
_cell.angle_beta   90.00
_cell.angle_gamma   90.00
#
_symmetry.space_group_name_H-M   'P 1'
#
loop_
_entity.id
_entity.type
_entity.pdbx_description
1 polymer ?
#
loop_
_entity_poly.entity_id
_entity_poly.type
_entity_poly.pdbx_seq_one_letter_code
_entity_poly.pdbx_strand_id
1 'polypeptide(L)'
;MKKIIWLAFAVLAALWTGLVALTLQLTDWVLATIATTQVPGSAVDTSQWVAPAWAAPWVDPAWLESLQGGLVWAAQGLNQVLPFAGSLGTLISVLGWIFWGFIMAGLLVVALILHWLAGKREQQAPGRQVV
;
A
#
# COMPACT_ATOMS: atom_id res chain seq x y z
N MET A 1 -0.56 2.02 -30.94
CA MET A 1 -1.41 1.07 -30.20
C MET A 1 -0.59 0.09 -29.36
N LYS A 2 0.22 -0.80 -29.95
CA LYS A 2 0.90 -1.90 -29.22
C LYS A 2 1.90 -1.46 -28.13
N LYS A 3 2.70 -0.41 -28.36
CA LYS A 3 3.71 0.07 -27.38
C LYS A 3 3.11 0.69 -26.11
N ILE A 4 1.95 1.34 -26.21
CA ILE A 4 1.30 1.99 -25.07
C ILE A 4 0.74 0.95 -24.11
N ILE A 5 0.11 -0.11 -24.64
CA ILE A 5 -0.42 -1.21 -23.84
C ILE A 5 0.72 -1.90 -23.07
N TRP A 6 1.86 -2.13 -23.73
CA TRP A 6 3.04 -2.70 -23.09
C TRP A 6 3.67 -1.80 -22.03
N LEU A 7 3.71 -0.48 -22.26
CA LEU A 7 4.17 0.48 -21.26
C LEU A 7 3.25 0.50 -20.04
N ALA A 8 1.93 0.56 -20.28
CA ALA A 8 0.91 0.54 -19.23
C ALA A 8 1.01 -0.74 -18.38
N PHE A 9 1.18 -1.89 -19.05
CA PHE A 9 1.41 -3.16 -18.38
C PHE A 9 2.70 -3.14 -17.56
N ALA A 10 3.82 -2.65 -18.10
CA ALA A 10 5.09 -2.59 -17.39
C ALA A 10 5.01 -1.68 -16.15
N VAL A 11 4.34 -0.54 -16.24
CA VAL A 11 4.11 0.37 -15.11
C VAL A 11 3.22 -0.30 -14.06
N LEU A 12 2.12 -0.94 -14.47
CA LEU A 12 1.24 -1.64 -13.55
C LEU A 12 1.96 -2.80 -12.85
N ALA A 13 2.76 -3.57 -13.59
CA ALA A 13 3.57 -4.65 -13.06
C ALA A 13 4.61 -4.11 -12.05
N ALA A 14 5.31 -3.03 -12.37
CA ALA A 14 6.28 -2.42 -11.47
C ALA A 14 5.62 -1.88 -10.19
N LEU A 15 4.47 -1.21 -10.30
CA LEU A 15 3.70 -0.74 -9.15
C LEU A 15 3.21 -1.90 -8.29
N TRP A 16 2.73 -2.97 -8.93
CA TRP A 16 2.27 -4.17 -8.24
C TRP A 16 3.40 -4.89 -7.50
N THR A 17 4.53 -5.10 -8.17
CA THR A 17 5.71 -5.71 -7.56
C THR A 17 6.26 -4.84 -6.44
N GLY A 18 6.30 -3.52 -6.63
CA GLY A 18 6.70 -2.57 -5.61
C GLY A 18 5.80 -2.63 -4.37
N LEU A 19 4.48 -2.74 -4.56
CA LEU A 19 3.53 -2.89 -3.48
C LEU A 19 3.76 -4.19 -2.70
N VAL A 20 3.88 -5.33 -3.39
CA VAL A 20 4.14 -6.63 -2.74
C VAL A 20 5.45 -6.58 -1.95
N ALA A 21 6.52 -6.03 -2.54
CA ALA A 21 7.80 -5.87 -1.88
C ALA A 21 7.69 -4.97 -0.63
N LEU A 22 6.94 -3.88 -0.73
CA LEU A 22 6.69 -2.96 0.38
C LEU A 22 5.93 -3.67 1.51
N THR A 23 4.87 -4.42 1.20
CA THR A 23 4.11 -5.18 2.21
C THR A 23 4.97 -6.23 2.92
N LEU A 24 5.85 -6.93 2.19
CA LEU A 24 6.78 -7.89 2.78
C LEU A 24 7.77 -7.20 3.71
N GLN A 25 8.41 -6.11 3.26
CA GLN A 25 9.35 -5.36 4.09
C GLN A 25 8.71 -4.76 5.34
N LEU A 26 7.47 -4.27 5.23
CA LEU A 26 6.70 -3.81 6.38
C LEU A 26 6.40 -4.96 7.35
N THR A 27 6.00 -6.11 6.83
CA THR A 27 5.69 -7.29 7.65
C THR A 27 6.94 -7.77 8.40
N ASP A 28 8.08 -7.88 7.71
CA ASP A 28 9.36 -8.26 8.29
C ASP A 28 9.80 -7.24 9.36
N TRP A 29 9.62 -5.94 9.10
CA TRP A 29 9.92 -4.89 10.08
C TRP A 29 9.02 -4.98 11.33
N VAL A 30 7.72 -5.18 11.16
CA VAL A 30 6.78 -5.36 12.28
C VAL A 30 7.17 -6.59 13.09
N LEU A 31 7.43 -7.73 12.45
CA LEU A 31 7.88 -8.96 13.11
C LEU A 31 9.19 -8.76 13.87
N ALA A 32 10.17 -8.11 13.25
CA ALA A 32 11.45 -7.80 13.89
C ALA A 32 11.26 -6.94 15.14
N THR A 33 10.40 -5.93 15.06
CA THR A 33 10.10 -5.07 16.22
C THR A 33 9.48 -5.88 17.36
N ILE A 34 8.48 -6.71 17.06
CA ILE A 34 7.80 -7.56 18.05
C ILE A 34 8.80 -8.56 18.67
N ALA A 35 9.67 -9.16 17.86
CA ALA A 35 10.68 -10.11 18.33
C ALA A 35 11.69 -9.45 19.28
N THR A 36 12.04 -8.18 19.05
CA THR A 36 12.92 -7.42 19.94
C THR A 36 12.22 -6.90 21.20
N THR A 37 10.90 -6.74 21.18
CA THR A 37 10.10 -6.26 22.32
C THR A 37 9.52 -7.42 23.15
N GLN A 38 10.29 -8.48 23.40
CA GLN A 38 9.90 -9.55 24.34
C GLN A 38 9.59 -8.95 25.72
N VAL A 39 8.33 -8.61 25.98
CA VAL A 39 7.85 -8.16 27.29
C VAL A 39 6.92 -9.24 27.85
N PRO A 40 7.34 -9.94 28.92
CA PRO A 40 6.45 -10.81 29.67
C PRO A 40 5.37 -9.94 30.36
N GLY A 41 4.14 -10.01 29.88
CA GLY A 41 2.95 -9.73 30.69
C GLY A 41 2.38 -8.30 30.72
N SER A 42 2.98 -7.31 30.07
CA SER A 42 2.38 -5.97 29.99
C SER A 42 2.81 -5.23 28.72
N ALA A 43 1.94 -4.29 28.31
CA ALA A 43 1.97 -3.50 27.07
C ALA A 43 3.34 -3.37 26.39
N VAL A 44 3.37 -3.67 25.09
CA VAL A 44 4.51 -3.41 24.19
C VAL A 44 5.00 -1.98 24.46
N ASP A 45 6.26 -1.83 24.90
CA ASP A 45 6.87 -0.51 25.06
C ASP A 45 7.23 0.02 23.67
N THR A 46 6.34 0.88 23.17
CA THR A 46 6.33 1.39 21.79
C THR A 46 7.20 2.63 21.59
N SER A 47 7.82 3.14 22.65
CA SER A 47 8.75 4.28 22.60
C SER A 47 10.01 4.00 21.76
N GLN A 48 10.23 2.74 21.38
CA GLN A 48 11.39 2.27 20.64
C GLN A 48 11.10 1.96 19.16
N TRP A 49 9.94 2.33 18.63
CA TRP A 49 9.58 1.98 17.25
C TRP A 49 10.32 2.86 16.24
N VAL A 50 11.51 2.40 15.84
CA VAL A 50 12.34 3.09 14.85
C VAL A 50 11.87 2.72 13.44
N ALA A 51 11.65 3.72 12.59
CA ALA A 51 11.34 3.50 11.18
C ALA A 51 12.45 2.65 10.52
N PRO A 52 12.09 1.69 9.65
CA PRO A 52 13.09 0.92 8.94
C PRO A 52 13.91 1.85 8.04
N ALA A 53 15.19 1.50 7.79
CA ALA A 53 16.11 2.37 7.05
C ALA A 53 15.59 2.78 5.66
N TRP A 54 14.81 1.91 5.01
CA TRP A 54 14.17 2.22 3.74
C TRP A 54 13.03 3.22 3.87
N ALA A 55 12.40 3.40 5.03
CA ALA A 55 11.28 4.31 5.28
C ALA A 55 11.70 5.59 6.04
N ALA A 56 12.81 5.53 6.78
CA ALA A 56 13.35 6.62 7.58
C ALA A 56 13.48 7.98 6.83
N PRO A 57 13.86 8.04 5.53
CA PRO A 57 13.99 9.34 4.86
C PRO A 57 12.67 9.98 4.42
N TRP A 58 11.54 9.27 4.50
CA TRP A 58 10.23 9.77 4.03
C TRP A 58 9.10 9.65 5.06
N VAL A 59 9.34 9.00 6.21
CA VAL A 59 8.35 8.83 7.28
C VAL A 59 8.71 9.70 8.48
N ASP A 60 7.81 10.63 8.81
CA ASP A 60 7.90 11.45 10.03
C ASP A 60 7.60 10.58 11.28
N PRO A 61 8.32 10.77 12.40
CA PRO A 61 7.98 10.16 13.68
C PRO A 61 6.49 10.25 14.06
N ALA A 62 5.80 11.37 13.79
CA ALA A 62 4.38 11.54 14.10
C ALA A 62 3.47 10.56 13.33
N TRP A 63 3.91 10.14 12.13
CA TRP A 63 3.21 9.13 11.34
C TRP A 63 3.32 7.74 11.96
N LEU A 64 4.47 7.41 12.56
CA LEU A 64 4.67 6.14 13.27
C LEU A 64 3.77 6.04 14.50
N GLU A 65 3.65 7.12 15.28
CA GLU A 65 2.72 7.20 16.42
C GLU A 65 1.25 7.00 15.99
N SER A 66 0.87 7.56 14.84
CA SER A 66 -0.47 7.40 14.28
C SER A 66 -0.73 5.95 13.85
N LEU A 67 0.26 5.32 13.20
CA LEU A 67 0.24 3.91 12.80
C LEU A 67 0.11 3.01 14.03
N GLN A 68 0.82 3.34 15.10
CA GLN A 68 0.75 2.65 16.39
C GLN A 68 -0.64 2.73 17.01
N GLY A 69 -1.23 3.93 17.07
CA GLY A 69 -2.61 4.08 17.53
C GLY A 69 -3.58 3.22 16.72
N GLY A 70 -3.38 3.14 15.40
CA GLY A 70 -4.13 2.27 14.50
C GLY A 70 -3.94 0.77 14.79
N LEU A 71 -2.71 0.31 15.04
CA LEU A 71 -2.44 -1.10 15.37
C LEU A 71 -2.99 -1.49 16.74
N VAL A 72 -2.87 -0.63 17.75
CA VAL A 72 -3.46 -0.86 19.07
C VAL A 72 -4.98 -0.91 18.97
N TRP A 73 -5.59 0.03 18.24
CA TRP A 73 -7.02 0.04 17.96
C TRP A 73 -7.45 -1.23 17.21
N ALA A 74 -6.68 -1.69 16.22
CA ALA A 74 -6.95 -2.91 15.49
C ALA A 74 -6.81 -4.16 16.38
N ALA A 75 -5.80 -4.23 17.25
CA ALA A 75 -5.60 -5.33 18.19
C ALA A 75 -6.69 -5.38 19.26
N GLN A 76 -7.15 -4.22 19.74
CA GLN A 76 -8.29 -4.10 20.65
C GLN A 76 -9.60 -4.49 19.96
N GLY A 77 -9.83 -3.99 18.74
CA GLY A 77 -10.96 -4.38 17.90
C GLY A 77 -10.98 -5.88 17.62
N LEU A 78 -9.82 -6.47 17.32
CA LEU A 78 -9.67 -7.91 17.13
C LEU A 78 -10.00 -8.66 18.42
N ASN A 79 -9.52 -8.21 19.59
CA ASN A 79 -9.87 -8.81 20.89
C ASN A 79 -11.38 -8.72 21.22
N GLN A 80 -12.04 -7.64 20.84
CA GLN A 80 -13.50 -7.49 21.00
C GLN A 80 -14.29 -8.33 20.00
N VAL A 81 -13.70 -8.64 18.84
CA VAL A 81 -14.29 -9.45 17.78
C VAL A 81 -13.99 -10.94 17.96
N LEU A 82 -12.91 -11.34 18.64
CA LEU A 82 -12.60 -12.73 19.00
C LEU A 82 -13.77 -13.51 19.62
N PRO A 83 -14.60 -12.96 20.52
CA PRO A 83 -15.78 -13.67 21.03
C PRO A 83 -16.94 -13.81 20.01
N PHE A 84 -16.91 -13.06 18.90
CA PHE A 84 -17.96 -13.08 17.85
C PHE A 84 -17.47 -13.63 16.49
N ALA A 85 -16.16 -13.78 16.29
CA ALA A 85 -15.56 -14.14 15.00
C ALA A 85 -15.31 -15.64 14.89
N GLY A 86 -16.25 -16.30 14.24
CA GLY A 86 -15.92 -17.44 13.39
C GLY A 86 -14.91 -17.02 12.30
N SER A 87 -13.62 -17.20 12.60
CA SER A 87 -12.52 -17.53 11.68
C SER A 87 -11.95 -16.47 10.72
N LEU A 88 -10.72 -16.77 10.27
CA LEU A 88 -9.88 -16.21 9.21
C LEU A 88 -10.56 -15.46 8.05
N GLY A 89 -11.84 -15.73 7.75
CA GLY A 89 -12.60 -15.09 6.68
C GLY A 89 -12.68 -13.56 6.79
N THR A 90 -12.85 -13.01 7.98
CA THR A 90 -12.87 -11.54 8.15
C THR A 90 -11.50 -10.92 7.90
N LEU A 91 -10.41 -11.57 8.36
CA LEU A 91 -9.05 -11.12 8.12
C LEU A 91 -8.71 -11.18 6.61
N ILE A 92 -9.06 -12.28 5.95
CA ILE A 92 -8.89 -12.46 4.50
C ILE A 92 -9.69 -11.40 3.73
N SER A 93 -10.92 -11.08 4.18
CA SER A 93 -11.75 -10.06 3.57
C SER A 93 -11.11 -8.67 3.66
N VAL A 94 -10.65 -8.27 4.85
CA VAL A 94 -9.97 -6.98 5.05
C VAL A 94 -8.69 -6.90 4.21
N LEU A 95 -7.87 -7.95 4.24
CA LEU A 95 -6.66 -8.03 3.41
C LEU A 95 -7.00 -7.95 1.92
N GLY A 96 -8.06 -8.62 1.48
CA GLY A 96 -8.56 -8.58 0.11
C GLY A 96 -8.98 -7.18 -0.34
N TRP A 97 -9.68 -6.43 0.51
CA TRP A 97 -10.06 -5.04 0.24
C TRP A 97 -8.87 -4.10 0.16
N ILE A 98 -7.88 -4.27 1.02
CA ILE A 98 -6.63 -3.51 0.96
C ILE A 98 -5.91 -3.81 -0.36
N PHE A 99 -5.71 -5.09 -0.68
CA PHE A 99 -5.05 -5.53 -1.92
C PHE A 99 -5.77 -4.97 -3.15
N TRP A 100 -7.10 -5.06 -3.18
CA TRP A 100 -7.93 -4.55 -4.27
C TRP A 100 -7.85 -3.03 -4.41
N GLY A 101 -7.94 -2.28 -3.31
CA GLY A 101 -7.87 -0.82 -3.31
C GLY A 101 -6.57 -0.31 -3.93
N PHE A 102 -5.45 -0.96 -3.63
CA PHE A 102 -4.16 -0.63 -4.22
C PHE A 102 -4.07 -0.98 -5.72
N ILE A 103 -4.66 -2.10 -6.17
CA ILE A 103 -4.75 -2.40 -7.62
C ILE A 103 -5.52 -1.29 -8.33
N MET A 104 -6.66 -0.86 -7.78
CA MET A 104 -7.48 0.20 -8.36
C MET A 104 -6.73 1.52 -8.41
N ALA A 105 -5.97 1.87 -7.36
CA ALA A 105 -5.10 3.04 -7.37
C ALA A 105 -4.04 2.97 -8.48
N GLY A 106 -3.38 1.82 -8.64
CA GLY A 106 -2.42 1.60 -9.73
C GLY A 106 -3.04 1.73 -11.12
N LEU A 107 -4.24 1.17 -11.31
CA LEU A 107 -5.01 1.32 -12.55
C LEU A 107 -5.38 2.78 -12.81
N LEU A 108 -5.74 3.55 -11.77
CA LEU A 108 -6.07 4.97 -11.88
C LEU A 108 -4.86 5.79 -12.36
N VAL A 109 -3.69 5.55 -11.79
CA VAL A 109 -2.43 6.21 -12.21
C VAL A 109 -2.13 5.90 -13.67
N VAL A 110 -2.25 4.64 -14.07
CA VAL A 110 -2.05 4.22 -15.47
C VAL A 110 -3.05 4.92 -16.39
N ALA A 111 -4.35 4.96 -16.01
CA ALA A 111 -5.38 5.64 -16.78
C ALA A 111 -5.09 7.14 -16.97
N LEU A 112 -4.64 7.83 -15.92
CA LEU A 112 -4.23 9.24 -16.00
C LEU A 112 -3.05 9.45 -16.96
N ILE A 113 -2.03 8.59 -16.91
CA ILE A 113 -0.87 8.65 -17.81
C ILE A 113 -1.32 8.43 -19.26
N LEU A 114 -2.17 7.44 -19.52
CA LEU A 114 -2.70 7.17 -20.85
C LEU A 114 -3.56 8.34 -21.36
N HIS A 115 -4.41 8.91 -20.51
CA HIS A 115 -5.24 10.06 -20.86
C HIS A 115 -4.39 11.26 -21.25
N TRP A 116 -3.36 11.57 -20.46
CA TRP A 116 -2.40 12.63 -20.76
C TRP A 116 -1.65 12.38 -22.08
N LEU A 117 -1.22 11.14 -22.31
CA LEU A 117 -0.49 10.78 -23.53
C LEU A 117 -1.39 10.80 -24.78
N ALA A 118 -2.68 10.47 -24.63
CA ALA A 118 -3.68 10.56 -25.69
C ALA A 118 -3.98 12.02 -26.04
N GLY A 119 -4.18 12.90 -25.05
CA GLY A 119 -4.39 14.32 -25.26
C GLY A 119 -3.21 15.01 -25.98
N LYS A 120 -1.97 14.58 -25.69
CA LYS A 120 -0.78 15.04 -26.43
C LYS A 120 -0.77 14.62 -27.90
N ARG A 121 -1.34 13.46 -28.24
CA ARG A 121 -1.42 12.98 -29.63
C ARG A 121 -2.51 13.68 -30.42
N GLU A 122 -3.64 14.02 -29.80
CA GLU A 122 -4.67 14.85 -30.42
C GLU A 122 -4.17 16.26 -30.73
N GLN A 123 -3.41 16.86 -29.81
CA GLN A 123 -2.76 18.17 -30.03
C GLN A 123 -1.71 18.14 -31.15
N GLN A 124 -1.09 16.97 -31.39
CA GLN A 124 -0.10 16.77 -32.45
C GLN A 124 -0.69 16.35 -33.80
N ALA A 125 -2.01 16.12 -33.92
CA ALA A 125 -2.65 15.94 -35.21
C ALA A 125 -2.78 17.32 -35.89
N PRO A 126 -1.87 17.70 -36.81
CA PRO A 126 -1.97 18.99 -37.47
C PRO A 126 -3.19 18.92 -38.37
N GLY A 127 -3.98 20.00 -38.36
CA GLY A 127 -5.26 20.09 -39.04
C GLY A 127 -5.27 19.43 -40.42
N ARG A 128 -6.15 18.43 -40.57
CA ARG A 128 -6.78 18.18 -41.86
C ARG A 128 -7.83 19.27 -42.07
N GLN A 129 -7.38 20.49 -42.34
CA GLN A 129 -8.21 21.53 -42.91
C GLN A 129 -7.76 21.79 -44.35
N VAL A 130 -8.77 21.75 -45.24
CA VAL A 130 -8.88 22.26 -46.62
C VAL A 130 -7.87 21.73 -47.65
N VAL A 131 -8.26 21.14 -48.79
CA VAL A 131 -9.40 21.37 -49.70
C VAL A 131 -9.98 20.04 -50.19
#